data_AF-A0A3M3J9H5-F1
#
_entry.id   AF-A0A3M3J9H5-F1
#
_cell.length_a   1.000
_cell.length_b   1.000
_cell.length_c   1.000
_cell.angle_alpha   90.00
_cell.angle_beta   90.00
_cell.angle_gamma   90.00
#
_symmetry.space_group_name_H-M   'P 1'
#
loop_
_entity.id
_entity.type
_entity.pdbx_description
1 polymer ?
#
loop_
_entity_poly.entity_id
_entity_poly.type
_entity_poly.pdbx_seq_one_letter_code
_entity_poly.pdbx_strand_id
1 'polypeptide(L)'
;MYVDEYFWIRDFEKLNTVASAMATHKKWRKTYFSTPSAVSHQAYPFWQGEKFRNSKRKAAKEPWPSDKQISAGALCPDGQWRKVITILDAIAGGCDLFDLEQLQLEYDDDKFEQLFMCKFIDSTQSAFSLADLERCYSDLSLWADFDPDDPRPYGNSPVWIGYDPSRTRDDATCVVIAPPLENGGKFRILEKHSWRGQSFKYQAEQVKKLTERFNVQHIGIDTTGIGYGVFDLVRDF
;
A
#
# COMPACT_ATOMS: atom_id res chain seq x y z
N MET A 1 11.95 -23.20 11.57
CA MET A 1 11.46 -21.81 11.52
C MET A 1 10.30 -21.78 10.55
N TYR A 2 9.15 -21.30 11.02
CA TYR A 2 7.96 -21.07 10.20
C TYR A 2 7.74 -19.57 10.16
N VAL A 3 7.61 -19.01 8.95
CA VAL A 3 7.27 -17.60 8.74
C VAL A 3 5.96 -17.58 7.98
N ASP A 4 4.92 -17.24 8.72
CA ASP A 4 3.57 -17.06 8.20
C ASP A 4 3.40 -15.65 7.62
N GLU A 5 2.52 -15.53 6.64
CA GLU A 5 2.15 -14.34 5.90
C GLU A 5 3.32 -13.42 5.51
N TYR A 6 4.42 -14.00 5.05
CA TYR A 6 5.66 -13.27 4.77
C TYR A 6 5.57 -12.22 3.65
N PHE A 7 4.54 -12.28 2.79
CA PHE A 7 4.26 -11.22 1.81
C PHE A 7 3.52 -10.01 2.40
N TRP A 8 3.13 -10.06 3.68
CA TRP A 8 2.49 -8.97 4.42
C TRP A 8 3.37 -8.42 5.55
N ILE A 9 4.58 -8.95 5.70
CA ILE A 9 5.55 -8.50 6.70
C ILE A 9 6.28 -7.24 6.19
N ARG A 10 6.12 -6.13 6.91
CA ARG A 10 6.96 -4.94 6.73
C ARG A 10 8.43 -5.27 7.01
N ASP A 11 9.34 -4.74 6.18
CA ASP A 11 10.79 -4.98 6.27
C ASP A 11 11.17 -6.47 6.22
N PHE A 12 10.53 -7.25 5.33
CA PHE A 12 10.78 -8.69 5.17
C PHE A 12 12.28 -9.01 5.05
N GLU A 13 13.07 -8.20 4.34
CA GLU A 13 14.51 -8.46 4.18
C GLU A 13 15.25 -8.45 5.53
N LYS A 14 14.92 -7.51 6.41
CA LYS A 14 15.50 -7.43 7.75
C LYS A 14 15.10 -8.65 8.58
N LEU A 15 13.80 -8.97 8.61
CA LEU A 15 13.28 -10.13 9.34
C LEU A 15 13.92 -11.41 8.84
N ASN A 16 13.98 -11.62 7.52
CA ASN A 16 14.55 -12.81 6.93
C ASN A 16 16.03 -12.95 7.26
N THR A 17 16.79 -11.86 7.23
CA THR A 17 18.22 -11.85 7.57
C THR A 17 18.46 -12.32 9.00
N VAL A 18 17.72 -11.79 9.97
CA VAL A 18 17.92 -12.14 11.40
C VAL A 18 17.29 -13.49 11.75
N ALA A 19 16.09 -13.77 11.25
CA ALA A 19 15.34 -14.97 11.61
C ALA A 19 15.96 -16.23 10.97
N SER A 20 16.44 -16.12 9.72
CA SER A 20 17.03 -17.28 9.05
C SER A 20 18.31 -17.80 9.72
N ALA A 21 19.02 -16.95 10.48
CA ALA A 21 20.18 -17.34 11.27
C ALA A 21 19.84 -18.31 12.42
N MET A 22 18.59 -18.32 12.88
CA MET A 22 18.14 -19.25 13.93
C MET A 22 18.06 -20.72 13.44
N ALA A 23 17.98 -20.93 12.12
CA ALA A 23 17.83 -22.25 11.50
C ALA A 23 19.09 -22.65 10.69
N THR A 24 20.28 -22.39 11.23
CA THR A 24 21.58 -22.67 10.58
C THR A 24 21.97 -24.15 10.56
N HIS A 25 21.52 -24.95 11.54
CA HIS A 25 21.83 -26.39 11.54
C HIS A 25 21.09 -27.12 10.43
N LYS A 26 21.78 -28.03 9.72
CA LYS A 26 21.24 -28.84 8.61
C LYS A 26 19.96 -29.61 8.95
N LYS A 27 19.76 -29.98 10.22
CA LYS A 27 18.55 -30.68 10.68
C LYS A 27 17.30 -29.80 10.71
N TRP A 28 17.46 -28.48 10.74
CA TRP A 28 16.36 -27.54 10.82
C TRP A 28 15.91 -27.08 9.44
N ARG A 29 14.61 -26.83 9.30
CA ARG A 29 13.99 -26.32 8.07
C ARG A 29 13.51 -24.88 8.27
N LYS A 30 13.55 -24.11 7.19
CA LYS A 30 12.90 -22.80 7.06
C LYS A 30 11.72 -22.97 6.12
N THR A 31 10.53 -22.67 6.60
CA THR A 31 9.29 -22.80 5.84
C THR A 31 8.59 -21.45 5.83
N TYR A 32 8.35 -20.93 4.63
CA TYR A 32 7.68 -19.67 4.39
C TYR A 32 6.39 -19.97 3.65
N PHE A 33 5.27 -19.40 4.10
CA PHE A 33 3.96 -19.56 3.47
C PHE A 33 3.19 -18.26 3.65
N SER A 34 2.40 -17.88 2.65
CA SER A 34 1.67 -16.62 2.61
C SER A 34 0.77 -16.59 1.38
N THR A 35 -0.30 -15.82 1.47
CA THR A 35 -1.01 -15.33 0.28
C THR A 35 -0.14 -14.30 -0.47
N PRO A 36 -0.20 -14.22 -1.81
CA PRO A 36 0.61 -13.24 -2.54
C PRO A 36 0.14 -11.81 -2.30
N SER A 37 1.09 -10.88 -2.24
CA SER A 37 0.84 -9.44 -2.21
C SER A 37 1.11 -8.83 -3.60
N ALA A 38 1.67 -7.63 -3.66
CA ALA A 38 2.10 -6.98 -4.89
C ALA A 38 3.49 -7.43 -5.34
N VAL A 39 3.75 -7.36 -6.65
CA VAL A 39 5.10 -7.57 -7.24
C VAL A 39 6.15 -6.58 -6.71
N SER A 40 5.71 -5.42 -6.21
CA SER A 40 6.56 -4.41 -5.58
C SER A 40 6.98 -4.75 -4.14
N HIS A 41 6.38 -5.77 -3.52
CA HIS A 41 6.71 -6.14 -2.15
C HIS A 41 8.14 -6.70 -2.05
N GLN A 42 8.86 -6.38 -0.97
CA GLN A 42 10.27 -6.77 -0.77
C GLN A 42 10.50 -8.29 -0.77
N ALA A 43 9.47 -9.08 -0.47
CA ALA A 43 9.52 -10.54 -0.50
C ALA A 43 9.41 -11.13 -1.91
N TYR A 44 8.94 -10.37 -2.91
CA TYR A 44 8.74 -10.87 -4.26
C TYR A 44 10.05 -11.30 -4.95
N PRO A 45 11.15 -10.53 -4.89
CA PRO A 45 12.46 -10.99 -5.36
C PRO A 45 12.98 -12.25 -4.65
N PHE A 46 12.61 -12.44 -3.37
CA PHE A 46 12.98 -13.65 -2.61
C PHE A 46 12.21 -14.87 -3.11
N TRP A 47 10.89 -14.73 -3.33
CA TRP A 47 10.07 -15.76 -3.95
C TRP A 47 10.57 -16.12 -5.36
N GLN A 48 10.86 -15.13 -6.21
CA GLN A 48 11.35 -15.36 -7.57
C GLN A 48 12.81 -15.86 -7.64
N GLY A 49 13.51 -15.93 -6.50
CA GLY A 49 14.92 -16.30 -6.44
C GLY A 49 15.83 -15.30 -7.18
N GLU A 50 15.39 -14.06 -7.35
CA GLU A 50 16.04 -13.06 -8.20
C GLU A 50 17.48 -12.79 -7.77
N LYS A 51 17.71 -12.59 -6.46
CA LYS A 51 19.06 -12.40 -5.90
C LYS A 51 19.99 -13.58 -6.23
N PHE A 52 19.46 -14.80 -6.29
CA PHE A 52 20.25 -15.99 -6.65
C PHE A 52 20.53 -16.03 -8.16
N ARG A 53 19.51 -15.78 -8.99
CA ARG A 53 19.61 -15.76 -10.46
C ARG A 53 20.59 -14.70 -10.96
N ASN A 54 20.65 -13.56 -10.28
CA ASN A 54 21.58 -12.47 -10.59
C ASN A 54 22.99 -12.68 -9.99
N SER A 55 23.23 -13.78 -9.28
CA SER A 55 24.52 -14.06 -8.66
C SER A 55 25.52 -14.70 -9.64
N LYS A 56 26.82 -14.63 -9.31
CA LYS A 56 27.89 -15.27 -10.08
C LYS A 56 27.98 -16.79 -9.89
N ARG A 57 27.06 -17.40 -9.14
CA ARG A 57 27.10 -18.85 -8.83
C ARG A 57 26.82 -19.65 -10.10
N LYS A 58 27.53 -20.78 -10.30
CA LYS A 58 27.33 -21.64 -11.48
C LYS A 58 25.86 -22.08 -11.63
N ALA A 59 25.24 -22.47 -10.51
CA ALA A 59 23.84 -22.89 -10.46
C ALA A 59 22.84 -21.75 -10.76
N ALA A 60 23.25 -20.48 -10.71
CA ALA A 60 22.38 -19.35 -11.07
C ALA A 60 21.98 -19.35 -12.55
N LYS A 61 22.75 -20.04 -13.40
CA LYS A 61 22.47 -20.21 -14.83
C LYS A 61 21.57 -21.41 -15.15
N GLU A 62 21.22 -22.21 -14.14
CA GLU A 62 20.34 -23.35 -14.34
C GLU A 62 18.92 -22.85 -14.69
N PRO A 63 18.18 -23.58 -15.56
CA PRO A 63 16.81 -23.22 -15.89
C PRO A 63 15.95 -23.12 -14.63
N TRP A 64 15.20 -22.02 -14.51
CA TRP A 64 14.21 -21.88 -13.45
C TRP A 64 12.95 -22.69 -13.81
N PRO A 65 12.32 -23.40 -12.85
CA PRO A 65 11.07 -24.10 -13.11
C PRO A 65 9.97 -23.14 -13.62
N SER A 66 9.13 -23.62 -14.54
CA SER A 66 7.95 -22.88 -15.00
C SER A 66 6.87 -22.82 -13.92
N ASP A 67 5.91 -21.90 -14.07
CA ASP A 67 4.80 -21.75 -13.12
C ASP A 67 4.05 -23.07 -12.93
N LYS A 68 3.80 -23.82 -14.01
CA LYS A 68 3.17 -25.15 -13.94
C LYS A 68 3.99 -26.15 -13.11
N GLN A 69 5.31 -26.12 -13.23
CA GLN A 69 6.19 -26.98 -12.43
C GLN A 69 6.19 -26.54 -10.96
N ILE A 70 6.16 -25.23 -10.69
CA ILE A 70 6.06 -24.68 -9.34
C ILE A 70 4.71 -25.04 -8.70
N SER A 71 3.58 -24.94 -9.42
CA SER A 71 2.27 -25.37 -8.91
C SER A 71 2.24 -26.86 -8.50
N ALA A 72 2.93 -27.72 -9.25
CA ALA A 72 3.09 -29.13 -8.88
C ALA A 72 4.05 -29.36 -7.70
N GLY A 73 4.84 -28.34 -7.31
CA GLY A 73 5.91 -28.42 -6.33
C GLY A 73 7.26 -28.73 -6.98
N ALA A 74 8.19 -27.78 -6.93
CA ALA A 74 9.49 -27.92 -7.58
C ALA A 74 10.64 -27.49 -6.67
N LEU A 75 11.77 -28.23 -6.72
CA LEU A 75 13.04 -27.78 -6.16
C LEU A 75 13.70 -26.82 -7.16
N CYS A 76 13.92 -25.58 -6.75
CA CYS A 76 14.54 -24.57 -7.59
C CYS A 76 16.08 -24.56 -7.45
N PRO A 77 16.81 -24.00 -8.42
CA PRO A 77 18.27 -23.91 -8.40
C PRO A 77 18.89 -23.24 -7.16
N ASP A 78 18.14 -22.38 -6.47
CA ASP A 78 18.58 -21.74 -5.23
C ASP A 78 18.49 -22.66 -3.99
N GLY A 79 18.07 -23.92 -4.19
CA GLY A 79 17.95 -24.93 -3.14
C GLY A 79 16.64 -24.87 -2.35
N GLN A 80 15.72 -23.97 -2.71
CA GLN A 80 14.41 -23.88 -2.07
C GLN A 80 13.37 -24.67 -2.86
N TRP A 81 12.56 -25.45 -2.15
CA TRP A 81 11.38 -26.07 -2.72
C TRP A 81 10.21 -25.09 -2.67
N ARG A 82 9.53 -24.89 -3.79
CA ARG A 82 8.42 -23.95 -3.95
C ARG A 82 7.17 -24.67 -4.43
N LYS A 83 6.02 -24.24 -3.91
CA LYS A 83 4.70 -24.69 -4.36
C LYS A 83 3.67 -23.57 -4.26
N VAL A 84 2.79 -23.51 -5.25
CA VAL A 84 1.58 -22.68 -5.24
C VAL A 84 0.38 -23.61 -5.13
N ILE A 85 -0.58 -23.28 -4.28
CA ILE A 85 -1.82 -24.05 -4.08
C ILE A 85 -2.96 -23.04 -4.10
N THR A 86 -3.75 -23.05 -5.16
CA THR A 86 -4.99 -22.26 -5.24
C THR A 86 -6.10 -22.93 -4.44
N ILE A 87 -7.18 -22.20 -4.17
CA ILE A 87 -8.39 -22.79 -3.58
C ILE A 87 -8.93 -23.93 -4.43
N LEU A 88 -8.86 -23.82 -5.76
CA LEU A 88 -9.30 -24.87 -6.69
C LEU A 88 -8.41 -26.10 -6.59
N ASP A 89 -7.08 -25.91 -6.45
CA ASP A 89 -6.15 -27.03 -6.22
C ASP A 89 -6.44 -27.74 -4.90
N ALA A 90 -6.77 -26.98 -3.85
CA ALA A 90 -7.11 -27.54 -2.54
C ALA A 90 -8.44 -28.34 -2.59
N ILE A 91 -9.46 -27.81 -3.26
CA ILE A 91 -10.74 -28.50 -3.49
C ILE A 91 -10.52 -29.77 -4.33
N ALA A 92 -9.77 -29.67 -5.42
CA ALA A 92 -9.42 -30.83 -6.25
C ALA A 92 -8.60 -31.88 -5.48
N GLY A 93 -7.82 -31.44 -4.48
CA GLY A 93 -7.09 -32.29 -3.54
C GLY A 93 -7.96 -32.95 -2.46
N GLY A 94 -9.27 -32.68 -2.44
CA GLY A 94 -10.24 -33.26 -1.52
C GLY A 94 -10.59 -32.41 -0.30
N CYS A 95 -10.20 -31.13 -0.27
CA CYS A 95 -10.64 -30.21 0.79
C CYS A 95 -12.08 -29.77 0.54
N ASP A 96 -13.00 -30.16 1.40
CA ASP A 96 -14.44 -29.89 1.32
C ASP A 96 -14.93 -28.80 2.30
N LEU A 97 -13.99 -28.07 2.92
CA LEU A 97 -14.28 -27.05 3.93
C LEU A 97 -14.64 -25.67 3.36
N PHE A 98 -14.52 -25.47 2.05
CA PHE A 98 -14.68 -24.17 1.42
C PHE A 98 -16.04 -24.04 0.73
N ASP A 99 -16.72 -22.91 0.95
CA ASP A 99 -17.86 -22.48 0.14
C ASP A 99 -17.37 -21.53 -0.95
N LEU A 100 -17.04 -22.07 -2.12
CA LEU A 100 -16.46 -21.31 -3.23
C LEU A 100 -17.42 -20.24 -3.75
N GLU A 101 -18.72 -20.55 -3.82
CA GLU A 101 -19.74 -19.64 -4.34
C GLU A 101 -19.90 -18.44 -3.39
N GLN A 102 -19.95 -18.70 -2.08
CA GLN A 102 -20.02 -17.63 -1.09
C GLN A 102 -18.77 -16.73 -1.11
N LEU A 103 -17.57 -17.31 -1.26
CA LEU A 103 -16.34 -16.53 -1.36
C LEU A 103 -16.32 -15.63 -2.60
N GLN A 104 -16.87 -16.09 -3.74
CA GLN A 104 -16.98 -15.27 -4.95
C GLN A 104 -17.99 -14.12 -4.81
N LEU A 105 -18.94 -14.21 -3.88
CA LEU A 105 -19.87 -13.12 -3.57
C LEU A 105 -19.28 -12.11 -2.57
N GLU A 106 -18.43 -12.58 -1.66
CA GLU A 106 -17.84 -11.76 -0.59
C GLU A 106 -16.70 -10.89 -1.09
N TYR A 107 -15.87 -11.41 -1.99
CA TYR A 107 -14.68 -10.74 -2.50
C TYR A 107 -14.90 -10.22 -3.91
N ASP A 108 -14.36 -9.03 -4.18
CA ASP A 108 -14.21 -8.56 -5.57
C ASP A 108 -13.22 -9.44 -6.34
N ASP A 109 -13.32 -9.41 -7.67
CA ASP A 109 -12.54 -10.27 -8.57
C ASP A 109 -11.03 -10.17 -8.31
N ASP A 110 -10.50 -8.96 -8.11
CA ASP A 110 -9.08 -8.72 -7.90
C ASP A 110 -8.59 -9.33 -6.58
N LYS A 111 -9.34 -9.12 -5.48
CA LYS A 111 -9.02 -9.75 -4.18
C LYS A 111 -9.19 -11.26 -4.23
N PHE A 112 -10.19 -11.76 -4.94
CA PHE A 112 -10.41 -13.19 -5.06
C PHE A 112 -9.23 -13.86 -5.77
N GLU A 113 -8.81 -13.26 -6.89
CA GLU A 113 -7.67 -13.71 -7.67
C GLU A 113 -6.35 -13.65 -6.88
N GLN A 114 -6.17 -12.61 -6.08
CA GLN A 114 -5.01 -12.49 -5.21
C GLN A 114 -4.99 -13.57 -4.12
N LEU A 115 -6.03 -13.61 -3.28
CA LEU A 115 -6.04 -14.39 -2.05
C LEU A 115 -6.24 -15.89 -2.31
N PHE A 116 -7.09 -16.25 -3.28
CA PHE A 116 -7.51 -17.63 -3.49
C PHE A 116 -6.92 -18.26 -4.76
N MET A 117 -6.60 -17.46 -5.78
CA MET A 117 -5.97 -17.95 -7.03
C MET A 117 -4.47 -17.69 -7.09
N CYS A 118 -3.90 -17.16 -6.01
CA CYS A 118 -2.48 -16.90 -5.85
C CYS A 118 -1.86 -15.99 -6.93
N LYS A 119 -2.62 -15.01 -7.43
CA LYS A 119 -2.10 -14.01 -8.38
C LYS A 119 -1.44 -12.85 -7.64
N PHE A 120 -0.25 -12.46 -8.08
CA PHE A 120 0.38 -11.24 -7.59
C PHE A 120 -0.26 -10.02 -8.23
N ILE A 121 -0.49 -8.97 -7.43
CA ILE A 121 -0.96 -7.69 -7.96
C ILE A 121 0.19 -7.02 -8.71
N ASP A 122 -0.03 -6.72 -9.99
CA ASP A 122 0.89 -5.93 -10.80
C ASP A 122 0.76 -4.44 -10.45
N SER A 123 1.59 -3.97 -9.52
CA SER A 123 1.68 -2.56 -9.15
C SER A 123 2.75 -1.80 -9.96
N THR A 124 3.22 -2.32 -11.10
CA THR A 124 4.27 -1.64 -11.89
C THR A 124 3.77 -0.34 -12.54
N GLN A 125 2.44 -0.19 -12.71
CA GLN A 125 1.80 1.03 -13.21
C GLN A 125 1.49 2.05 -12.11
N SER A 126 1.85 1.78 -10.85
CA SER A 126 1.64 2.74 -9.76
C SER A 126 2.48 3.99 -9.97
N ALA A 127 1.88 5.17 -9.77
CA ALA A 127 2.57 6.45 -9.90
C ALA A 127 3.71 6.63 -8.88
N PHE A 128 3.62 5.95 -7.74
CA PHE A 128 4.64 5.95 -6.68
C PHE A 128 5.01 4.53 -6.30
N SER A 129 6.28 4.30 -5.99
CA SER A 129 6.72 3.02 -5.42
C SER A 129 6.36 2.94 -3.93
N LEU A 130 6.08 1.74 -3.43
CA LEU A 130 5.83 1.53 -2.00
C LEU A 130 7.01 2.02 -1.14
N ALA A 131 8.25 1.80 -1.58
CA ALA A 131 9.45 2.23 -0.87
C ALA A 131 9.60 3.76 -0.78
N ASP A 132 9.04 4.52 -1.72
CA ASP A 132 8.99 5.98 -1.64
C ASP A 132 7.90 6.44 -0.66
N LEU A 133 6.73 5.76 -0.66
CA LEU A 133 5.65 6.05 0.27
C LEU A 133 6.02 5.71 1.72
N GLU A 134 6.70 4.60 1.97
CA GLU A 134 7.19 4.22 3.30
C GLU A 134 8.17 5.25 3.87
N ARG A 135 8.98 5.90 3.02
CA ARG A 135 9.88 6.99 3.43
C ARG A 135 9.14 8.27 3.82
N CYS A 136 7.88 8.41 3.41
CA CYS A 136 7.01 9.53 3.79
C CYS A 136 6.26 9.28 5.11
N TYR A 137 6.34 8.08 5.69
CA TYR A 137 5.72 7.81 6.99
C TYR A 137 6.33 8.68 8.09
N SER A 138 5.46 9.35 8.83
CA SER A 138 5.81 10.16 9.99
C SER A 138 4.69 10.05 11.01
N ASP A 139 5.06 10.02 12.27
CA ASP A 139 4.12 10.07 13.38
C ASP A 139 3.85 11.55 13.71
N LEU A 140 2.57 11.95 13.59
CA LEU A 140 2.11 13.31 13.87
C LEU A 140 2.43 13.72 15.31
N SER A 141 2.44 12.79 16.27
CA SER A 141 2.72 13.09 17.68
C SER A 141 4.15 13.57 17.94
N LEU A 142 5.04 13.42 16.97
CA LEU A 142 6.43 13.90 17.06
C LEU A 142 6.57 15.37 16.63
N TRP A 143 5.50 16.00 16.12
CA TRP A 143 5.55 17.37 15.58
C TRP A 143 5.19 18.38 16.66
N ALA A 144 6.20 18.92 17.36
CA ALA A 144 6.01 19.92 18.41
C ALA A 144 5.43 21.26 17.92
N ASP A 145 5.40 21.48 16.61
CA ASP A 145 4.87 22.68 15.97
C ASP A 145 3.41 22.51 15.50
N PHE A 146 2.80 21.35 15.74
CA PHE A 146 1.41 21.05 15.35
C PHE A 146 0.62 20.41 16.49
N ASP A 147 -0.50 21.04 16.89
CA ASP A 147 -1.45 20.50 17.87
C ASP A 147 -2.89 20.58 17.31
N PRO A 148 -3.53 19.46 16.94
CA PRO A 148 -4.85 19.46 16.31
C PRO A 148 -5.96 20.04 17.19
N ASP A 149 -5.78 20.04 18.53
CA ASP A 149 -6.79 20.50 19.49
C ASP A 149 -6.71 22.02 19.73
N ASP A 150 -5.64 22.68 19.30
CA ASP A 150 -5.46 24.13 19.46
C ASP A 150 -6.34 24.90 18.46
N PRO A 151 -6.90 26.09 18.80
CA PRO A 151 -7.70 26.88 17.86
C PRO A 151 -6.92 27.28 16.59
N ARG A 152 -5.59 27.34 16.67
CA ARG A 152 -4.68 27.49 15.53
C ARG A 152 -3.65 26.36 15.50
N PRO A 153 -4.01 25.19 14.93
CA PRO A 153 -3.23 23.97 15.11
C PRO A 153 -1.77 24.05 14.66
N TYR A 154 -1.46 24.94 13.72
CA TYR A 154 -0.12 25.14 13.18
C TYR A 154 0.33 26.61 13.30
N GLY A 155 -0.19 27.31 14.31
CA GLY A 155 0.09 28.72 14.57
C GLY A 155 -0.17 29.60 13.34
N ASN A 156 0.79 30.49 13.05
CA ASN A 156 0.75 31.36 11.86
C ASN A 156 1.58 30.82 10.69
N SER A 157 2.09 29.60 10.80
CA SER A 157 2.90 29.00 9.73
C SER A 157 2.04 28.77 8.49
N PRO A 158 2.57 29.01 7.28
CA PRO A 158 1.80 28.92 6.06
C PRO A 158 1.34 27.48 5.83
N VAL A 159 0.11 27.32 5.33
CA VAL A 159 -0.41 26.04 4.86
C VAL A 159 -1.02 26.19 3.47
N TRP A 160 -1.06 25.09 2.74
CA TRP A 160 -1.78 24.94 1.48
C TRP A 160 -2.93 23.95 1.66
N ILE A 161 -4.00 24.15 0.92
CA ILE A 161 -5.12 23.20 0.85
C ILE A 161 -5.11 22.55 -0.53
N GLY A 162 -5.11 21.22 -0.55
CA GLY A 162 -5.42 20.43 -1.74
C GLY A 162 -6.84 19.88 -1.60
N TYR A 163 -7.65 20.00 -2.63
CA TYR A 163 -9.03 19.57 -2.57
C TYR A 163 -9.49 18.90 -3.86
N ASP A 164 -9.98 17.67 -3.73
CA ASP A 164 -10.61 16.87 -4.78
C ASP A 164 -12.12 16.74 -4.49
N PRO A 165 -12.98 17.56 -5.14
CA PRO A 165 -14.41 17.58 -4.86
C PRO A 165 -15.13 16.40 -5.50
N SER A 166 -15.90 15.67 -4.69
CA SER A 166 -16.84 14.65 -5.17
C SER A 166 -18.23 14.79 -4.56
N ARG A 167 -19.22 14.16 -5.20
CA ARG A 167 -20.61 14.15 -4.73
C ARG A 167 -21.29 12.79 -4.82
N THR A 168 -20.99 12.00 -5.85
CA THR A 168 -21.81 10.81 -6.20
C THR A 168 -21.03 9.52 -6.43
N ARG A 169 -19.74 9.57 -6.75
CA ARG A 169 -18.94 8.36 -7.02
C ARG A 169 -18.12 7.94 -5.81
N ASP A 170 -17.38 8.87 -5.26
CA ASP A 170 -16.39 8.71 -4.20
C ASP A 170 -16.49 9.83 -3.16
N ASP A 171 -15.63 9.78 -2.16
CA ASP A 171 -15.59 10.79 -1.11
C ASP A 171 -14.83 12.03 -1.58
N ALA A 172 -15.40 13.22 -1.35
CA ALA A 172 -14.65 14.45 -1.54
C ALA A 172 -13.51 14.51 -0.52
N THR A 173 -12.26 14.65 -0.97
CA THR A 173 -11.09 14.61 -0.10
C THR A 173 -10.41 15.96 -0.05
N CYS A 174 -10.28 16.53 1.15
CA CYS A 174 -9.58 17.78 1.41
C CYS A 174 -8.39 17.54 2.34
N VAL A 175 -7.22 18.04 1.98
CA VAL A 175 -5.98 17.91 2.76
C VAL A 175 -5.40 19.27 3.08
N VAL A 176 -4.99 19.44 4.34
CA VAL A 176 -4.20 20.60 4.79
C VAL A 176 -2.74 20.20 4.80
N ILE A 177 -1.91 20.92 4.05
CA ILE A 177 -0.51 20.61 3.82
C ILE A 177 0.34 21.75 4.34
N ALA A 178 1.33 21.45 5.18
CA ALA A 178 2.40 22.39 5.49
C ALA A 178 3.49 22.29 4.39
N PRO A 179 3.65 23.31 3.53
CA PRO A 179 4.76 23.38 2.60
C PRO A 179 6.08 23.60 3.35
N PRO A 180 7.22 23.18 2.77
CA PRO A 180 8.51 23.51 3.33
C PRO A 180 8.77 25.03 3.23
N LEU A 181 9.39 25.60 4.25
CA LEU A 181 9.78 27.02 4.27
C LEU A 181 10.98 27.31 3.35
N GLU A 182 11.78 26.29 3.06
CA GLU A 182 12.96 26.36 2.20
C GLU A 182 12.83 25.39 1.02
N ASN A 183 13.43 25.76 -0.12
CA ASN A 183 13.45 24.91 -1.30
C ASN A 183 14.13 23.56 -1.01
N GLY A 184 13.48 22.47 -1.41
CA GLY A 184 13.98 21.11 -1.19
C GLY A 184 13.59 20.51 0.17
N GLY A 185 12.82 21.23 1.00
CA GLY A 185 12.26 20.68 2.23
C GLY A 185 11.12 19.69 2.01
N LYS A 186 10.60 19.13 3.11
CA LYS A 186 9.52 18.13 3.08
C LYS A 186 8.15 18.77 3.22
N PHE A 187 7.19 18.27 2.47
CA PHE A 187 5.78 18.55 2.70
C PHE A 187 5.25 17.66 3.83
N ARG A 188 4.34 18.21 4.63
CA ARG A 188 3.67 17.49 5.74
C ARG A 188 2.16 17.59 5.58
N ILE A 189 1.45 16.48 5.65
CA ILE A 189 -0.02 16.47 5.70
C ILE A 189 -0.40 16.65 7.17
N LEU A 190 -1.05 17.78 7.49
CA LEU A 190 -1.48 18.12 8.85
C LEU A 190 -2.85 17.51 9.15
N GLU A 191 -3.80 17.68 8.22
CA GLU A 191 -5.16 17.16 8.35
C GLU A 191 -5.65 16.55 7.03
N LYS A 192 -6.49 15.51 7.13
CA LYS A 192 -7.21 14.91 6.01
C LYS A 192 -8.69 14.81 6.37
N HIS A 193 -9.54 15.35 5.49
CA HIS A 193 -10.99 15.36 5.61
C HIS A 193 -11.61 14.59 4.44
N SER A 194 -12.62 13.78 4.73
CA SER A 194 -13.38 12.99 3.75
C SER A 194 -14.87 13.30 3.89
N TRP A 195 -15.52 13.77 2.83
CA TRP A 195 -16.94 14.13 2.84
C TRP A 195 -17.71 13.34 1.77
N ARG A 196 -18.51 12.38 2.23
CA ARG A 196 -19.31 11.52 1.35
C ARG A 196 -20.72 12.07 1.13
N GLY A 197 -21.14 12.18 -0.13
CA GLY A 197 -22.52 12.53 -0.49
C GLY A 197 -22.97 13.95 -0.10
N GLN A 198 -22.04 14.80 0.32
CA GLN A 198 -22.35 16.14 0.81
C GLN A 198 -22.57 17.13 -0.34
N SER A 199 -23.33 18.19 -0.05
CA SER A 199 -23.54 19.28 -1.02
C SER A 199 -22.27 20.12 -1.18
N PHE A 200 -22.10 20.73 -2.36
CA PHE A 200 -20.98 21.66 -2.62
C PHE A 200 -20.94 22.84 -1.65
N LYS A 201 -22.11 23.32 -1.21
CA LYS A 201 -22.20 24.35 -0.18
C LYS A 201 -21.60 23.89 1.15
N TYR A 202 -21.97 22.70 1.62
CA TYR A 202 -21.41 22.13 2.85
C TYR A 202 -19.90 21.96 2.76
N GLN A 203 -19.41 21.48 1.60
CA GLN A 203 -17.99 21.29 1.35
C GLN A 203 -17.23 22.64 1.36
N ALA A 204 -17.74 23.66 0.67
CA ALA A 204 -17.18 25.00 0.69
C ALA A 204 -17.16 25.62 2.10
N GLU A 205 -18.23 25.41 2.89
CA GLU A 205 -18.28 25.84 4.29
C GLU A 205 -17.21 25.14 5.16
N GLN A 206 -16.88 23.87 4.91
CA GLN A 206 -15.79 23.21 5.62
C GLN A 206 -14.43 23.78 5.20
N VAL A 207 -14.21 24.02 3.91
CA VAL A 207 -12.98 24.68 3.43
C VAL A 207 -12.82 26.06 4.08
N LYS A 208 -13.90 26.83 4.20
CA LYS A 208 -13.88 28.12 4.90
C LYS A 208 -13.46 28.00 6.37
N LYS A 209 -13.94 27.00 7.10
CA LYS A 209 -13.47 26.77 8.48
C LYS A 209 -11.96 26.48 8.54
N LEU A 210 -11.41 25.83 7.52
CA LEU A 210 -9.96 25.58 7.45
C LEU A 210 -9.19 26.89 7.19
N THR A 211 -9.72 27.80 6.37
CA THR A 211 -9.09 29.13 6.17
C THR A 211 -9.16 30.02 7.41
N GLU A 212 -10.11 29.77 8.31
CA GLU A 212 -10.22 30.46 9.60
C GLU A 212 -9.28 29.87 10.67
N ARG A 213 -9.07 28.54 10.66
CA ARG A 213 -8.19 27.82 11.61
C ARG A 213 -6.71 27.89 11.26
N PHE A 214 -6.37 27.96 9.97
CA PHE A 214 -4.99 27.95 9.49
C PHE A 214 -4.64 29.22 8.70
N ASN A 215 -3.35 29.57 8.68
CA ASN A 215 -2.83 30.59 7.77
C ASN A 215 -2.70 30.05 6.34
N VAL A 216 -3.83 29.91 5.65
CA VAL A 216 -3.90 29.36 4.29
C VAL A 216 -3.32 30.36 3.27
N GLN A 217 -2.32 29.94 2.52
CA GLN A 217 -1.65 30.75 1.49
C GLN A 217 -1.99 30.31 0.06
N HIS A 218 -2.49 29.08 -0.11
CA HIS A 218 -2.86 28.54 -1.41
C HIS A 218 -3.97 27.49 -1.26
N ILE A 219 -4.91 27.48 -2.19
CA ILE A 219 -5.95 26.44 -2.30
C ILE A 219 -5.92 25.93 -3.74
N GLY A 220 -5.55 24.67 -3.91
CA GLY A 220 -5.68 23.94 -5.17
C GLY A 220 -6.96 23.10 -5.15
N ILE A 221 -7.84 23.32 -6.11
CA ILE A 221 -9.10 22.57 -6.25
C ILE A 221 -9.09 21.88 -7.61
N ASP A 222 -9.38 20.57 -7.63
CA ASP A 222 -9.61 19.88 -8.89
C ASP A 222 -10.93 20.34 -9.51
N THR A 223 -10.82 21.06 -10.63
CA THR A 223 -11.97 21.53 -11.41
C THR A 223 -12.27 20.62 -12.60
N THR A 224 -11.58 19.49 -12.76
CA THR A 224 -11.82 18.55 -13.86
C THR A 224 -13.12 17.77 -13.64
N GLY A 225 -14.25 18.43 -13.94
CA GLY A 225 -15.59 17.85 -13.84
C GLY A 225 -16.48 18.64 -12.89
N ILE A 226 -17.00 17.98 -11.86
CA ILE A 226 -18.03 18.56 -10.98
C ILE A 226 -17.47 19.61 -10.00
N GLY A 227 -16.15 19.69 -9.87
CA GLY A 227 -15.46 20.58 -8.93
C GLY A 227 -15.61 22.08 -9.21
N TYR A 228 -16.00 22.48 -10.43
CA TYR A 228 -16.31 23.88 -10.74
C TYR A 228 -17.35 24.49 -9.80
N GLY A 229 -18.36 23.71 -9.40
CA GLY A 229 -19.41 24.21 -8.51
C GLY A 229 -18.94 24.52 -7.09
N VAL A 230 -17.92 23.82 -6.58
CA VAL A 230 -17.32 24.15 -5.28
C VAL A 230 -16.29 25.26 -5.43
N PHE A 231 -15.52 25.27 -6.52
CA PHE A 231 -14.53 26.31 -6.80
C PHE A 231 -15.13 27.71 -6.78
N ASP A 232 -16.27 27.93 -7.43
CA ASP A 232 -16.93 29.24 -7.43
C ASP A 232 -17.30 29.70 -6.01
N LEU A 233 -17.80 28.78 -5.16
CA LEU A 233 -18.15 29.09 -3.77
C LEU A 233 -16.92 29.37 -2.90
N VAL A 234 -15.81 28.68 -3.15
CA VAL A 234 -14.56 28.88 -2.39
C VAL A 234 -13.85 30.17 -2.79
N ARG A 235 -13.93 30.57 -4.07
CA ARG A 235 -13.33 31.81 -4.56
C ARG A 235 -13.96 33.07 -3.96
N ASP A 236 -15.20 32.98 -3.48
CA ASP A 236 -15.95 34.14 -2.97
C ASP A 236 -15.50 34.62 -1.57
N PHE A 237 -14.63 33.88 -0.87
CA PHE A 237 -14.14 34.25 0.46
C PHE A 237 -12.61 34.25 0.59
#